data_AF-A0A959FQA3-F1
#
_entry.id   AF-A0A959FQA3-F1
#
_cell.length_a   1.000
_cell.length_b   1.000
_cell.length_c   1.000
_cell.angle_alpha   90.00
_cell.angle_beta   90.00
_cell.angle_gamma   90.00
#
_symmetry.space_group_name_H-M   'P 1'
#
loop_
_entity.id
_entity.type
_entity.pdbx_description
1 polymer ?
#
loop_
_entity_poly.entity_id
_entity_poly.type
_entity_poly.pdbx_seq_one_letter_code
_entity_poly.pdbx_strand_id
1 'polypeptide(L)'
;MKNVFLSALSLLLVLSLSAQTTPVGWASLNGGTTGGEGGETVTVTNRTELIAAVNGSTPRIVLVQDTIELNLYERVKIYSNKTVLGATQDAMIRFGGLEIVGENVILQNLVVGDFYDGDWGGTTHSTDGLTIYGVNVWVDHCWFYACADGLLDIRSGNGYVADYVTISNTRFSDHNKVSLIGASDDNTQDRDHLRITYYQCWFDGTYGNGVNQRMPRVRFGDVHVLNTYYEETDSYGIAARIESDVVVEGSYFRNCKNPHIIDDVGVGLEDPDLVAIDNVYEQCTGSTTTHGTAFVPGNFYAYTIPPTPDVPALVMNEAGPFNSILNFNPVAVNDTVDYSSGVGAVNVYAADNDLDGDGGDLRIAQIVNDPPGGVSIKQNRITYFPIFGSTGIDTIMYSLVDTQGGVDTGMVLIFYDGVNATEELEKTDALGVFPNPALETTTLQLPAGFGPSSRIRLFNSAGAELPLAGRLQAQGDGVYQLRTLGLPAGAYWISARDGERQLSHQLIITQ
;
A
#
# COMPACT_ATOMS: atom_id res chain seq x y z
N MET A 1 46.16 -6.50 -18.45
CA MET A 1 45.37 -5.29 -18.18
C MET A 1 44.46 -5.62 -17.02
N LYS A 2 44.60 -4.91 -15.90
CA LYS A 2 43.83 -5.12 -14.67
C LYS A 2 42.45 -4.50 -14.88
N ASN A 3 41.40 -5.32 -14.95
CA ASN A 3 40.03 -4.83 -14.85
C ASN A 3 39.70 -4.72 -13.37
N VAL A 4 39.65 -3.49 -12.88
CA VAL A 4 39.15 -3.14 -11.56
C VAL A 4 37.62 -3.12 -11.66
N PHE A 5 36.96 -4.07 -11.01
CA PHE A 5 35.53 -3.98 -10.73
C PHE A 5 35.34 -2.85 -9.72
N LEU A 6 34.72 -1.75 -10.14
CA LEU A 6 34.10 -0.80 -9.20
C LEU A 6 32.78 -1.43 -8.75
N SER A 7 32.74 -1.92 -7.50
CA SER A 7 31.47 -2.10 -6.81
C SER A 7 30.91 -0.70 -6.52
N ALA A 8 29.81 -0.33 -7.16
CA ALA A 8 29.06 0.86 -6.78
C ALA A 8 28.39 0.56 -5.43
N LEU A 9 29.01 1.01 -4.34
CA LEU A 9 28.36 1.08 -3.05
C LEU A 9 27.43 2.30 -3.11
N SER A 10 26.13 2.08 -3.37
CA SER A 10 25.12 3.12 -3.24
C SER A 10 25.04 3.50 -1.77
N LEU A 11 25.51 4.70 -1.45
CA LEU A 11 25.33 5.29 -0.13
C LEU A 11 23.86 5.71 -0.07
N LEU A 12 22.99 4.87 0.50
CA LEU A 12 21.62 5.24 0.81
C LEU A 12 21.69 6.36 1.86
N LEU A 13 21.41 7.59 1.45
CA LEU A 13 21.29 8.71 2.36
C LEU A 13 20.02 8.43 3.20
N VAL A 14 20.19 8.15 4.48
CA VAL A 14 19.07 8.09 5.43
C VAL A 14 18.52 9.50 5.57
N LEU A 15 17.60 9.88 4.68
CA LEU A 15 16.74 11.03 4.86
C LEU A 15 15.71 10.63 5.90
N SER A 16 15.72 11.27 7.06
CA SER A 16 14.51 11.30 7.88
C SER A 16 13.41 11.91 7.01
N LEU A 17 12.32 11.17 6.76
CA LEU A 17 11.13 11.71 6.12
C LEU A 17 10.73 12.99 6.85
N SER A 18 10.81 14.14 6.17
CA SER A 18 10.06 15.30 6.59
C SER A 18 8.78 15.29 5.78
N ALA A 19 7.63 15.35 6.45
CA ALA A 19 6.34 15.53 5.78
C ALA A 19 6.49 16.62 4.72
N GLN A 20 6.08 16.31 3.50
CA GLN A 20 6.00 17.31 2.45
C GLN A 20 5.22 18.51 3.01
N THR A 21 5.77 19.72 2.88
CA THR A 21 5.15 20.93 3.47
C THR A 21 4.27 21.69 2.48
N THR A 22 4.40 21.38 1.18
CA THR A 22 3.63 21.99 0.09
C THR A 22 3.38 20.96 -1.01
N PRO A 23 2.19 20.92 -1.63
CA PRO A 23 1.88 19.95 -2.68
C PRO A 23 2.79 20.12 -3.90
N VAL A 24 3.12 19.00 -4.55
CA VAL A 24 3.56 18.98 -5.95
C VAL A 24 2.32 18.83 -6.83
N GLY A 25 2.28 19.48 -7.98
CA GLY A 25 1.14 19.35 -8.89
C GLY A 25 0.10 20.44 -8.73
N TRP A 26 -1.12 20.16 -9.19
CA TRP A 26 -2.16 21.17 -9.38
C TRP A 26 -2.58 21.89 -8.10
N ALA A 27 -2.58 21.24 -6.93
CA ALA A 27 -2.90 21.91 -5.66
C ALA A 27 -1.88 23.00 -5.25
N SER A 28 -0.70 23.06 -5.88
CA SER A 28 0.27 24.14 -5.67
C SER A 28 -0.08 25.43 -6.41
N LEU A 29 -0.99 25.35 -7.39
CA LEU A 29 -1.40 26.46 -8.24
C LEU A 29 -2.66 27.15 -7.69
N ASN A 30 -3.15 28.16 -8.40
CA ASN A 30 -4.33 28.95 -8.00
C ASN A 30 -4.21 29.57 -6.59
N GLY A 31 -3.01 30.05 -6.22
CA GLY A 31 -2.73 30.58 -4.89
C GLY A 31 -2.27 29.53 -3.87
N GLY A 32 -2.27 28.25 -4.24
CA GLY A 32 -1.76 27.14 -3.45
C GLY A 32 -2.73 26.64 -2.37
N THR A 33 -2.40 25.51 -1.76
CA THR A 33 -3.16 24.90 -0.67
C THR A 33 -2.38 24.99 0.65
N THR A 34 -2.95 25.70 1.62
CA THR A 34 -2.40 25.95 2.97
C THR A 34 -3.28 25.38 4.09
N GLY A 35 -4.49 24.94 3.76
CA GLY A 35 -5.41 24.32 4.70
C GLY A 35 -5.81 25.25 5.84
N GLY A 36 -5.56 24.78 7.06
CA GLY A 36 -5.88 25.48 8.31
C GLY A 36 -4.81 26.42 8.84
N GLU A 37 -3.77 26.74 8.06
CA GLU A 37 -2.65 27.59 8.49
C GLU A 37 -3.14 28.90 9.13
N GLY A 38 -2.51 29.29 10.25
CA GLY A 38 -2.89 30.46 11.05
C GLY A 38 -4.17 30.28 11.88
N GLY A 39 -4.84 29.13 11.77
CA GLY A 39 -6.01 28.74 12.53
C GLY A 39 -5.72 28.14 13.90
N GLU A 40 -6.79 27.91 14.67
CA GLU A 40 -6.72 27.17 15.93
C GLU A 40 -6.37 25.70 15.67
N THR A 41 -5.48 25.12 16.47
CA THR A 41 -5.24 23.68 16.51
C THR A 41 -6.16 23.03 17.52
N VAL A 42 -6.96 22.06 17.08
CA VAL A 42 -7.91 21.30 17.90
C VAL A 42 -7.63 19.81 17.77
N THR A 43 -7.64 19.09 18.88
CA THR A 43 -7.56 17.63 18.89
C THR A 43 -8.94 17.03 18.99
N VAL A 44 -9.21 16.01 18.18
CA VAL A 44 -10.48 15.29 18.14
C VAL A 44 -10.24 13.80 18.38
N THR A 45 -11.10 13.20 19.20
CA THR A 45 -11.04 11.77 19.56
C THR A 45 -12.35 11.04 19.28
N ASN A 46 -13.38 11.77 18.81
CA ASN A 46 -14.67 11.18 18.50
C ASN A 46 -15.39 11.95 17.39
N ARG A 47 -16.45 11.32 16.89
CA ARG A 47 -17.30 11.81 15.80
C ARG A 47 -17.87 13.21 16.04
N THR A 48 -18.36 13.49 17.25
CA THR A 48 -19.00 14.78 17.57
C THR A 48 -17.99 15.92 17.51
N GLU A 49 -16.80 15.69 18.05
CA GLU A 49 -15.69 16.64 17.99
C GLU A 49 -15.21 16.88 16.57
N LEU A 50 -15.05 15.80 15.78
CA LEU A 50 -14.66 15.89 14.37
C LEU A 50 -15.63 16.79 13.60
N ILE A 51 -16.94 16.49 13.65
CA ILE A 51 -17.98 17.27 12.94
C ILE A 51 -17.94 18.75 13.37
N ALA A 52 -17.79 19.03 14.66
CA ALA A 52 -17.72 20.39 15.16
C ALA A 52 -16.44 21.13 14.70
N ALA A 53 -15.32 20.41 14.60
CA ALA A 53 -14.03 20.95 14.20
C ALA A 53 -13.97 21.33 12.72
N VAL A 54 -14.54 20.49 11.84
CA VAL A 54 -14.44 20.66 10.37
C VAL A 54 -15.55 21.52 9.76
N ASN A 55 -16.56 21.91 10.54
CA ASN A 55 -17.67 22.73 10.09
C ASN A 55 -17.29 24.21 9.85
N GLY A 56 -17.86 24.82 8.81
CA GLY A 56 -17.68 26.23 8.47
C GLY A 56 -16.30 26.59 7.91
N SER A 57 -16.06 27.87 7.62
CA SER A 57 -14.88 28.33 6.87
C SER A 57 -13.74 28.89 7.73
N THR A 58 -13.87 28.90 9.06
CA THR A 58 -12.81 29.37 9.97
C THR A 58 -11.58 28.46 9.84
N PRO A 59 -10.36 29.01 9.59
CA PRO A 59 -9.14 28.22 9.53
C PRO A 59 -8.94 27.39 10.80
N ARG A 60 -8.69 26.08 10.64
CA ARG A 60 -8.37 25.17 11.76
C ARG A 60 -7.45 24.02 11.34
N ILE A 61 -6.55 23.66 12.24
CA ILE A 61 -5.79 22.41 12.20
C ILE A 61 -6.49 21.42 13.13
N VAL A 62 -7.01 20.33 12.57
CA VAL A 62 -7.79 19.30 13.26
C VAL A 62 -6.93 18.04 13.37
N LEU A 63 -6.42 17.80 14.57
CA LEU A 63 -5.59 16.64 14.90
C LEU A 63 -6.47 15.45 15.27
N VAL A 64 -6.49 14.41 14.44
CA VAL A 64 -7.16 13.13 14.71
C VAL A 64 -6.19 12.26 15.50
N GLN A 65 -6.51 11.98 16.76
CA GLN A 65 -5.57 11.31 17.68
C GLN A 65 -5.70 9.79 17.74
N ASP A 66 -6.87 9.26 17.36
CA ASP A 66 -7.22 7.85 17.49
C ASP A 66 -8.27 7.51 16.42
N THR A 67 -8.71 6.27 16.39
CA THR A 67 -9.80 5.80 15.54
C THR A 67 -11.12 6.48 15.92
N ILE A 68 -11.69 7.21 14.97
CA ILE A 68 -13.01 7.84 15.07
C ILE A 68 -14.02 7.01 14.29
N GLU A 69 -14.96 6.42 15.02
CA GLU A 69 -16.10 5.72 14.44
C GLU A 69 -17.20 6.69 14.01
N LEU A 70 -17.57 6.64 12.74
CA LEU A 70 -18.76 7.29 12.21
C LEU A 70 -19.98 6.38 12.34
N ASN A 71 -21.18 6.93 12.10
CA ASN A 71 -22.32 6.05 11.85
C ASN A 71 -22.06 5.30 10.53
N LEU A 72 -22.51 4.05 10.44
CA LEU A 72 -22.28 3.23 9.24
C LEU A 72 -22.79 3.93 7.97
N TYR A 73 -21.90 4.09 6.99
CA TYR A 73 -22.08 4.81 5.71
C TYR A 73 -22.33 6.31 5.81
N GLU A 74 -22.06 6.93 6.96
CA GLU A 74 -22.11 8.39 7.11
C GLU A 74 -21.09 9.09 6.22
N ARG A 75 -21.41 10.33 5.83
CA ARG A 75 -20.52 11.24 5.11
C ARG A 75 -20.34 12.52 5.89
N VAL A 76 -19.15 12.69 6.48
CA VAL A 76 -18.82 13.91 7.23
C VAL A 76 -18.28 14.96 6.28
N LYS A 77 -18.93 16.13 6.27
CA LYS A 77 -18.53 17.25 5.41
C LYS A 77 -17.38 18.04 6.03
N ILE A 78 -16.34 18.26 5.24
CA ILE A 78 -15.21 19.14 5.55
C ILE A 78 -15.37 20.42 4.72
N TYR A 79 -15.43 21.55 5.40
CA TYR A 79 -15.58 22.87 4.79
C TYR A 79 -14.22 23.56 4.63
N SER A 80 -14.22 24.79 4.09
CA SER A 80 -12.99 25.48 3.68
C SER A 80 -11.99 25.74 4.81
N ASN A 81 -10.72 25.90 4.45
CA ASN A 81 -9.61 26.27 5.33
C ASN A 81 -9.43 25.27 6.48
N LYS A 82 -9.23 24.00 6.14
CA LYS A 82 -9.01 22.92 7.11
C LYS A 82 -7.73 22.19 6.79
N THR A 83 -6.97 21.87 7.83
CA THR A 83 -5.99 20.78 7.80
C THR A 83 -6.53 19.70 8.71
N VAL A 84 -6.92 18.55 8.17
CA VAL A 84 -7.27 17.36 8.96
C VAL A 84 -6.06 16.44 8.92
N LEU A 85 -5.41 16.26 10.07
CA LEU A 85 -4.11 15.60 10.18
C LEU A 85 -4.20 14.46 11.21
N GLY A 86 -3.84 13.24 10.83
CA GLY A 86 -3.64 12.17 11.80
C GLY A 86 -2.39 12.43 12.65
N ALA A 87 -2.56 12.44 13.96
CA ALA A 87 -1.53 12.80 14.93
C ALA A 87 -0.76 11.59 15.47
N THR A 88 -1.25 10.39 15.21
CA THR A 88 -0.72 9.11 15.71
C THR A 88 -0.84 8.05 14.60
N GLN A 89 -0.17 6.91 14.79
CA GLN A 89 -0.31 5.74 13.91
C GLN A 89 -1.74 5.15 13.91
N ASP A 90 -2.51 5.40 14.97
CA ASP A 90 -3.87 4.89 15.15
C ASP A 90 -4.95 5.85 14.58
N ALA A 91 -4.54 6.97 13.98
CA ALA A 91 -5.43 7.98 13.46
C ALA A 91 -6.22 7.46 12.25
N MET A 92 -7.51 7.18 12.48
CA MET A 92 -8.38 6.57 11.49
C MET A 92 -9.78 7.19 11.52
N ILE A 93 -10.43 7.29 10.36
CA ILE A 93 -11.88 7.45 10.24
C ILE A 93 -12.46 6.11 9.77
N ARG A 94 -13.37 5.53 10.55
CA ARG A 94 -13.98 4.23 10.22
C ARG A 94 -15.48 4.25 10.18
N PHE A 95 -16.05 3.24 9.52
CA PHE A 95 -17.49 3.04 9.31
C PHE A 95 -18.19 4.05 8.38
N GLY A 96 -17.51 5.08 7.90
CA GLY A 96 -18.05 6.04 6.94
C GLY A 96 -16.95 6.85 6.27
N GLY A 97 -17.36 7.80 5.43
CA GLY A 97 -16.45 8.59 4.59
C GLY A 97 -16.48 10.09 4.88
N LEU A 98 -15.66 10.80 4.11
CA LEU A 98 -15.49 12.25 4.17
C LEU A 98 -15.96 12.91 2.86
N GLU A 99 -16.52 14.11 2.94
CA GLU A 99 -16.88 14.93 1.78
C GLU A 99 -16.21 16.30 1.90
N ILE A 100 -15.22 16.60 1.06
CA ILE A 100 -14.64 17.94 0.99
C ILE A 100 -15.53 18.82 0.12
N VAL A 101 -16.30 19.68 0.77
CA VAL A 101 -17.27 20.62 0.16
C VAL A 101 -16.80 22.09 0.29
N GLY A 102 -15.53 22.29 0.61
CA GLY A 102 -14.91 23.60 0.75
C GLY A 102 -13.59 23.70 0.00
N GLU A 103 -13.03 24.90 -0.01
CA GLU A 103 -11.78 25.22 -0.70
C GLU A 103 -10.61 25.31 0.29
N ASN A 104 -9.38 25.13 -0.20
CA ASN A 104 -8.16 25.22 0.62
C ASN A 104 -8.21 24.21 1.79
N VAL A 105 -8.17 22.92 1.45
CA VAL A 105 -8.26 21.82 2.43
C VAL A 105 -7.07 20.87 2.28
N ILE A 106 -6.47 20.51 3.40
CA ILE A 106 -5.44 19.48 3.51
C ILE A 106 -6.01 18.31 4.30
N LEU A 107 -5.89 17.09 3.77
CA LEU A 107 -6.11 15.83 4.47
C LEU A 107 -4.76 15.10 4.49
N GLN A 108 -4.20 14.83 5.67
CA GLN A 108 -2.86 14.27 5.77
C GLN A 108 -2.73 13.21 6.85
N ASN A 109 -1.88 12.21 6.61
CA ASN A 109 -1.48 11.20 7.61
C ASN A 109 -2.66 10.44 8.24
N LEU A 110 -3.66 10.04 7.45
CA LEU A 110 -4.92 9.51 7.96
C LEU A 110 -5.35 8.24 7.24
N VAL A 111 -5.84 7.26 8.00
CA VAL A 111 -6.51 6.07 7.46
C VAL A 111 -8.01 6.32 7.33
N VAL A 112 -8.63 5.89 6.22
CA VAL A 112 -10.09 5.92 6.03
C VAL A 112 -10.57 4.59 5.44
N GLY A 113 -11.47 3.89 6.14
CA GLY A 113 -11.92 2.56 5.68
C GLY A 113 -12.84 1.82 6.66
N ASP A 114 -12.84 0.49 6.57
CA ASP A 114 -13.62 -0.45 7.41
C ASP A 114 -15.16 -0.40 7.23
N PHE A 115 -15.67 -0.14 6.03
CA PHE A 115 -17.11 -0.18 5.77
C PHE A 115 -17.51 -0.84 4.45
N TYR A 116 -16.71 -1.81 4.01
CA TYR A 116 -17.10 -2.70 2.94
C TYR A 116 -18.34 -3.51 3.36
N ASP A 117 -19.33 -3.56 2.49
CA ASP A 117 -20.65 -4.13 2.76
C ASP A 117 -20.84 -5.54 2.17
N GLY A 118 -19.78 -6.13 1.62
CA GLY A 118 -19.82 -7.43 0.93
C GLY A 118 -20.25 -7.35 -0.53
N ASP A 119 -20.58 -6.16 -1.07
CA ASP A 119 -20.88 -5.96 -2.48
C ASP A 119 -19.64 -5.49 -3.23
N TRP A 120 -18.89 -6.42 -3.82
CA TRP A 120 -17.70 -6.07 -4.61
C TRP A 120 -18.02 -5.10 -5.74
N GLY A 121 -19.23 -5.15 -6.32
CA GLY A 121 -19.65 -4.21 -7.35
C GLY A 121 -19.86 -2.77 -6.85
N GLY A 122 -19.97 -2.58 -5.53
CA GLY A 122 -20.24 -1.30 -4.87
C GLY A 122 -21.53 -0.65 -5.34
N THR A 123 -22.60 -1.43 -5.51
CA THR A 123 -23.88 -0.94 -6.03
C THR A 123 -24.93 -0.70 -4.96
N THR A 124 -24.67 -1.18 -3.73
CA THR A 124 -25.64 -1.18 -2.63
C THR A 124 -25.66 0.15 -1.87
N HIS A 125 -24.48 0.74 -1.62
CA HIS A 125 -24.33 2.07 -1.04
C HIS A 125 -23.52 2.96 -1.97
N SER A 126 -23.61 4.28 -1.79
CA SER A 126 -22.88 5.28 -2.58
C SER A 126 -21.88 6.08 -1.75
N THR A 127 -21.51 5.54 -0.57
CA THR A 127 -20.59 6.22 0.35
C THR A 127 -19.17 5.84 -0.02
N ASP A 128 -18.42 6.85 -0.42
CA ASP A 128 -17.00 6.74 -0.73
C ASP A 128 -16.15 6.88 0.54
N GLY A 129 -14.88 6.48 0.49
CA GLY A 129 -13.90 6.87 1.52
C GLY A 129 -13.75 8.39 1.59
N LEU A 130 -13.54 9.00 0.42
CA LEU A 130 -13.47 10.45 0.26
C LEU A 130 -14.16 10.88 -1.04
N THR A 131 -15.05 11.87 -0.96
CA THR A 131 -15.53 12.60 -2.14
C THR A 131 -15.01 14.03 -2.10
N ILE A 132 -14.39 14.50 -3.18
CA ILE A 132 -13.87 15.86 -3.32
C ILE A 132 -14.75 16.63 -4.31
N TYR A 133 -15.42 17.66 -3.79
CA TYR A 133 -16.17 18.66 -4.55
C TYR A 133 -15.45 20.02 -4.61
N GLY A 134 -14.41 20.21 -3.79
CA GLY A 134 -13.76 21.50 -3.54
C GLY A 134 -12.61 21.86 -4.49
N VAL A 135 -12.10 23.07 -4.32
CA VAL A 135 -10.95 23.62 -5.07
C VAL A 135 -9.74 23.79 -4.15
N ASN A 136 -8.53 23.58 -4.68
CA ASN A 136 -7.28 23.65 -3.89
C ASN A 136 -7.32 22.66 -2.72
N VAL A 137 -7.29 21.38 -3.06
CA VAL A 137 -7.34 20.27 -2.10
C VAL A 137 -6.08 19.45 -2.20
N TRP A 138 -5.48 19.15 -1.05
CA TRP A 138 -4.30 18.30 -0.98
C TRP A 138 -4.56 17.11 -0.05
N VAL A 139 -4.47 15.91 -0.60
CA VAL A 139 -4.54 14.66 0.15
C VAL A 139 -3.14 14.04 0.13
N ASP A 140 -2.57 13.78 1.29
CA ASP A 140 -1.16 13.38 1.41
C ASP A 140 -0.95 12.32 2.49
N HIS A 141 -0.10 11.32 2.27
CA HIS A 141 0.18 10.30 3.30
C HIS A 141 -1.08 9.66 3.89
N CYS A 142 -2.11 9.43 3.07
CA CYS A 142 -3.35 8.80 3.53
C CYS A 142 -3.40 7.33 3.11
N TRP A 143 -4.24 6.54 3.77
CA TRP A 143 -4.56 5.18 3.34
C TRP A 143 -6.07 4.99 3.25
N PHE A 144 -6.56 4.68 2.05
CA PHE A 144 -7.97 4.36 1.80
C PHE A 144 -8.12 2.87 1.49
N TYR A 145 -9.04 2.18 2.17
CA TYR A 145 -9.30 0.76 1.91
C TYR A 145 -10.72 0.33 2.30
N ALA A 146 -11.21 -0.75 1.69
CA ALA A 146 -12.45 -1.44 2.06
C ALA A 146 -13.64 -0.50 2.34
N CYS A 147 -13.97 0.35 1.37
CA CYS A 147 -15.14 1.25 1.42
C CYS A 147 -16.35 0.58 0.73
N ALA A 148 -17.52 1.25 0.75
CA ALA A 148 -18.74 0.71 0.14
C ALA A 148 -18.84 0.98 -1.38
N ASP A 149 -18.56 2.21 -1.84
CA ASP A 149 -18.61 2.58 -3.28
C ASP A 149 -17.24 2.85 -3.88
N GLY A 150 -16.77 4.10 -3.87
CA GLY A 150 -15.42 4.50 -4.27
C GLY A 150 -14.45 4.56 -3.08
N LEU A 151 -13.13 4.44 -3.31
CA LEU A 151 -12.17 4.90 -2.30
C LEU A 151 -12.08 6.42 -2.33
N LEU A 152 -11.93 7.00 -3.53
CA LEU A 152 -11.75 8.44 -3.71
C LEU A 152 -12.41 8.94 -5.00
N ASP A 153 -13.49 9.70 -4.89
CA ASP A 153 -14.18 10.31 -6.03
C ASP A 153 -13.90 11.82 -6.09
N ILE A 154 -13.54 12.34 -7.27
CA ILE A 154 -13.34 13.78 -7.52
C ILE A 154 -14.30 14.22 -8.61
N ARG A 155 -15.23 15.11 -8.28
CA ARG A 155 -16.33 15.45 -9.19
C ARG A 155 -16.96 16.79 -8.86
N SER A 156 -17.41 17.50 -9.89
CA SER A 156 -18.34 18.61 -9.70
C SER A 156 -19.76 18.09 -9.46
N GLY A 157 -20.60 18.94 -8.87
CA GLY A 157 -21.97 18.60 -8.52
C GLY A 157 -22.41 19.26 -7.22
N ASN A 158 -23.70 19.19 -6.92
CA ASN A 158 -24.28 19.76 -5.70
C ASN A 158 -23.99 21.27 -5.52
N GLY A 159 -23.76 22.00 -6.61
CA GLY A 159 -23.42 23.43 -6.59
C GLY A 159 -21.93 23.73 -6.41
N TYR A 160 -21.06 22.72 -6.43
CA TYR A 160 -19.61 22.84 -6.31
C TYR A 160 -18.89 22.40 -7.60
N VAL A 161 -17.69 22.94 -7.80
CA VAL A 161 -16.80 22.63 -8.92
C VAL A 161 -15.47 22.15 -8.35
N ALA A 162 -15.05 20.94 -8.69
CA ALA A 162 -13.79 20.39 -8.21
C ALA A 162 -12.65 20.77 -9.17
N ASP A 163 -11.56 21.33 -8.64
CA ASP A 163 -10.42 21.77 -9.44
C ASP A 163 -9.16 21.92 -8.57
N TYR A 164 -7.97 21.91 -9.17
CA TYR A 164 -6.69 22.08 -8.46
C TYR A 164 -6.49 21.12 -7.28
N VAL A 165 -6.46 19.82 -7.55
CA VAL A 165 -6.32 18.77 -6.53
C VAL A 165 -4.99 18.04 -6.70
N THR A 166 -4.32 17.75 -5.60
CA THR A 166 -3.17 16.83 -5.55
C THR A 166 -3.48 15.72 -4.57
N ILE A 167 -3.30 14.48 -5.00
CA ILE A 167 -3.22 13.30 -4.16
C ILE A 167 -1.75 12.85 -4.20
N SER A 168 -1.06 12.83 -3.07
CA SER A 168 0.35 12.43 -3.00
C SER A 168 0.62 11.44 -1.90
N ASN A 169 1.64 10.60 -2.08
CA ASN A 169 2.14 9.67 -1.07
C ASN A 169 0.99 8.87 -0.41
N THR A 170 -0.06 8.53 -1.16
CA THR A 170 -1.29 7.94 -0.62
C THR A 170 -1.42 6.51 -1.08
N ARG A 171 -1.74 5.60 -0.16
CA ARG A 171 -1.98 4.17 -0.42
C ARG A 171 -3.47 3.90 -0.65
N PHE A 172 -3.77 3.08 -1.64
CA PHE A 172 -5.10 2.60 -1.98
C PHE A 172 -5.08 1.07 -2.06
N SER A 173 -5.97 0.38 -1.35
CA SER A 173 -5.97 -1.09 -1.32
C SER A 173 -7.36 -1.69 -1.08
N ASP A 174 -7.49 -3.01 -1.24
CA ASP A 174 -8.69 -3.81 -0.93
C ASP A 174 -10.00 -3.19 -1.43
N HIS A 175 -10.08 -2.92 -2.74
CA HIS A 175 -11.24 -2.23 -3.29
C HIS A 175 -11.44 -2.41 -4.79
N ASN A 176 -12.70 -2.53 -5.23
CA ASN A 176 -13.02 -2.67 -6.65
C ASN A 176 -12.84 -1.36 -7.41
N LYS A 177 -13.59 -0.31 -7.03
CA LYS A 177 -13.70 0.95 -7.77
C LYS A 177 -12.89 2.03 -7.05
N VAL A 178 -11.62 2.16 -7.38
CA VAL A 178 -10.68 2.94 -6.55
C VAL A 178 -10.97 4.44 -6.63
N SER A 179 -10.77 5.07 -7.79
CA SER A 179 -10.93 6.50 -7.96
C SER A 179 -11.57 6.94 -9.27
N LEU A 180 -12.73 7.59 -9.15
CA LEU A 180 -13.43 8.21 -10.26
C LEU A 180 -13.18 9.71 -10.32
N ILE A 181 -12.82 10.21 -11.50
CA ILE A 181 -12.73 11.64 -11.82
C ILE A 181 -13.79 11.96 -12.86
N GLY A 182 -14.72 12.85 -12.52
CA GLY A 182 -15.87 13.20 -13.35
C GLY A 182 -16.93 12.08 -13.35
N ALA A 183 -18.07 12.35 -12.70
CA ALA A 183 -19.05 11.30 -12.40
C ALA A 183 -19.87 10.83 -13.60
N SER A 184 -20.12 11.69 -14.59
CA SER A 184 -21.05 11.44 -15.70
C SER A 184 -20.50 11.98 -17.01
N ASP A 185 -20.77 11.26 -18.11
CA ASP A 185 -20.43 11.68 -19.48
C ASP A 185 -21.20 12.96 -19.88
N ASP A 186 -22.35 13.22 -19.25
CA ASP A 186 -23.20 14.38 -19.54
C ASP A 186 -22.93 15.59 -18.64
N ASN A 187 -22.00 15.48 -17.68
CA ASN A 187 -21.72 16.54 -16.71
C ASN A 187 -20.78 17.60 -17.28
N THR A 188 -21.24 18.30 -18.31
CA THR A 188 -20.45 19.28 -19.07
C THR A 188 -19.87 20.45 -18.27
N GLN A 189 -20.30 20.65 -17.01
CA GLN A 189 -19.66 21.61 -16.09
C GLN A 189 -18.23 21.20 -15.70
N ASP A 190 -17.84 19.95 -15.94
CA ASP A 190 -16.49 19.45 -15.63
C ASP A 190 -15.44 19.89 -16.68
N ARG A 191 -15.87 20.40 -17.84
CA ARG A 191 -14.94 20.97 -18.84
C ARG A 191 -14.17 22.14 -18.25
N ASP A 192 -12.89 22.24 -18.62
CA ASP A 192 -11.95 23.27 -18.13
C ASP A 192 -11.69 23.23 -16.60
N HIS A 193 -12.06 22.12 -15.93
CA HIS A 193 -11.89 21.88 -14.50
C HIS A 193 -11.24 20.51 -14.26
N LEU A 194 -11.37 19.96 -13.04
CA LEU A 194 -10.83 18.65 -12.67
C LEU A 194 -9.32 18.50 -12.95
N ARG A 195 -8.54 19.57 -12.71
CA ARG A 195 -7.08 19.50 -12.80
C ARG A 195 -6.51 18.78 -11.58
N ILE A 196 -6.03 17.56 -11.78
CA ILE A 196 -5.72 16.63 -10.69
C ILE A 196 -4.33 16.01 -10.87
N THR A 197 -3.56 15.93 -9.80
CA THR A 197 -2.26 15.23 -9.78
C THR A 197 -2.32 14.03 -8.84
N TYR A 198 -1.89 12.86 -9.31
CA TYR A 198 -1.48 11.74 -8.48
C TYR A 198 0.05 11.70 -8.46
N TYR A 199 0.66 11.75 -7.28
CA TYR A 199 2.12 11.84 -7.15
C TYR A 199 2.64 10.87 -6.08
N GLN A 200 3.44 9.88 -6.47
CA GLN A 200 3.97 8.86 -5.54
C GLN A 200 2.87 8.11 -4.78
N CYS A 201 1.70 7.91 -5.40
CA CYS A 201 0.66 7.08 -4.80
C CYS A 201 0.97 5.60 -5.00
N TRP A 202 0.47 4.77 -4.08
CA TRP A 202 0.55 3.32 -4.17
C TRP A 202 -0.83 2.72 -4.37
N PHE A 203 -1.06 2.11 -5.53
CA PHE A 203 -2.21 1.25 -5.77
C PHE A 203 -1.81 -0.20 -5.46
N ASP A 204 -2.09 -0.60 -4.21
CA ASP A 204 -1.65 -1.86 -3.62
C ASP A 204 -2.69 -2.98 -3.81
N GLY A 205 -2.48 -3.80 -4.83
CA GLY A 205 -3.30 -4.98 -5.10
C GLY A 205 -2.91 -6.23 -4.31
N THR A 206 -1.90 -6.17 -3.43
CA THR A 206 -1.51 -7.33 -2.62
C THR A 206 -2.21 -7.39 -1.27
N TYR A 207 -2.86 -6.31 -0.84
CA TYR A 207 -3.60 -6.24 0.40
C TYR A 207 -5.10 -6.52 0.20
N GLY A 208 -5.70 -7.27 1.13
CA GLY A 208 -7.11 -7.66 1.11
C GLY A 208 -7.50 -8.42 -0.17
N ASN A 209 -8.59 -8.01 -0.82
CA ASN A 209 -9.04 -8.54 -2.11
C ASN A 209 -8.32 -7.88 -3.32
N GLY A 210 -7.32 -7.05 -3.06
CA GLY A 210 -6.56 -6.31 -4.07
C GLY A 210 -7.29 -5.08 -4.62
N VAL A 211 -6.76 -4.51 -5.70
CA VAL A 211 -7.36 -3.37 -6.41
C VAL A 211 -7.74 -3.77 -7.82
N ASN A 212 -8.95 -3.40 -8.25
CA ASN A 212 -9.47 -3.91 -9.52
C ASN A 212 -9.45 -2.88 -10.66
N GLN A 213 -10.00 -1.68 -10.44
CA GLN A 213 -10.19 -0.69 -11.50
C GLN A 213 -10.24 0.76 -11.01
N ARG A 214 -10.11 1.69 -11.98
CA ARG A 214 -10.25 3.15 -11.83
C ARG A 214 -9.10 3.77 -11.03
N MET A 215 -7.88 3.71 -11.53
CA MET A 215 -6.70 4.19 -10.81
C MET A 215 -5.88 5.26 -11.58
N PRO A 216 -6.46 6.41 -11.96
CA PRO A 216 -7.88 6.79 -11.89
C PRO A 216 -8.66 6.47 -13.18
N ARG A 217 -9.99 6.57 -13.14
CA ARG A 217 -10.84 6.65 -14.34
C ARG A 217 -11.30 8.09 -14.54
N VAL A 218 -10.97 8.69 -15.67
CA VAL A 218 -11.00 10.14 -15.89
C VAL A 218 -12.00 10.51 -16.97
N ARG A 219 -12.76 11.59 -16.72
CA ARG A 219 -13.53 12.34 -17.71
C ARG A 219 -13.20 13.82 -17.62
N PHE A 220 -13.16 14.50 -18.75
CA PHE A 220 -12.95 15.95 -18.95
C PHE A 220 -11.66 16.57 -18.40
N GLY A 221 -11.16 16.09 -17.25
CA GLY A 221 -10.09 16.75 -16.51
C GLY A 221 -8.69 16.53 -17.09
N ASP A 222 -7.81 17.46 -16.71
CA ASP A 222 -6.36 17.40 -16.95
C ASP A 222 -5.68 16.66 -15.79
N VAL A 223 -5.36 15.39 -15.99
CA VAL A 223 -4.83 14.51 -14.94
C VAL A 223 -3.37 14.15 -15.18
N HIS A 224 -2.53 14.45 -14.19
CA HIS A 224 -1.12 14.03 -14.20
C HIS A 224 -0.90 12.92 -13.17
N VAL A 225 -0.50 11.74 -13.63
CA VAL A 225 -0.05 10.62 -12.81
C VAL A 225 1.47 10.53 -12.87
N LEU A 226 2.12 10.78 -11.75
CA LEU A 226 3.56 10.97 -11.65
C LEU A 226 4.17 10.03 -10.61
N ASN A 227 5.25 9.33 -10.96
CA ASN A 227 6.04 8.49 -10.05
C ASN A 227 5.18 7.51 -9.22
N THR A 228 4.08 7.03 -9.77
CA THR A 228 3.07 6.27 -9.04
C THR A 228 3.34 4.77 -9.22
N TYR A 229 3.12 3.99 -8.18
CA TYR A 229 3.33 2.55 -8.19
C TYR A 229 2.00 1.79 -8.19
N TYR A 230 1.89 0.84 -9.10
CA TYR A 230 0.74 -0.04 -9.26
C TYR A 230 1.21 -1.48 -9.12
N GLU A 231 0.56 -2.26 -8.27
CA GLU A 231 0.80 -3.72 -8.21
C GLU A 231 -0.48 -4.54 -8.17
N GLU A 232 -0.46 -5.70 -8.85
CA GLU A 232 -1.52 -6.71 -8.83
C GLU A 232 -2.93 -6.17 -9.16
N THR A 233 -3.06 -5.54 -10.33
CA THR A 233 -4.35 -5.03 -10.85
C THR A 233 -5.07 -6.06 -11.72
N ASP A 234 -6.34 -6.36 -11.40
CA ASP A 234 -7.11 -7.42 -12.09
C ASP A 234 -7.89 -6.96 -13.34
N SER A 235 -8.39 -5.73 -13.41
CA SER A 235 -9.18 -5.23 -14.57
C SER A 235 -8.42 -4.20 -15.43
N TYR A 236 -8.21 -2.99 -14.91
CA TYR A 236 -7.42 -1.93 -15.56
C TYR A 236 -6.92 -0.91 -14.54
N GLY A 237 -5.77 -0.29 -14.81
CA GLY A 237 -5.25 0.82 -14.02
C GLY A 237 -5.95 2.13 -14.37
N ILE A 238 -5.30 2.93 -15.21
CA ILE A 238 -5.77 4.25 -15.63
C ILE A 238 -6.75 4.09 -16.80
N ALA A 239 -7.83 4.88 -16.82
CA ALA A 239 -8.71 4.98 -17.98
C ALA A 239 -8.95 6.44 -18.36
N ALA A 240 -8.47 6.85 -19.54
CA ALA A 240 -8.84 8.11 -20.17
C ALA A 240 -10.16 7.93 -20.92
N ARG A 241 -11.15 8.78 -20.61
CA ARG A 241 -12.52 8.73 -21.14
C ARG A 241 -13.01 10.14 -21.41
N ILE A 242 -14.00 10.29 -22.30
CA ILE A 242 -14.76 11.53 -22.58
C ILE A 242 -13.95 12.81 -22.36
N GLU A 243 -13.25 13.27 -23.41
CA GLU A 243 -12.59 14.59 -23.43
C GLU A 243 -11.56 14.79 -22.29
N SER A 244 -11.10 13.71 -21.64
CA SER A 244 -10.06 13.80 -20.62
C SER A 244 -8.69 13.96 -21.27
N ASP A 245 -7.80 14.64 -20.56
CA ASP A 245 -6.40 14.73 -20.92
C ASP A 245 -5.53 14.13 -19.81
N VAL A 246 -4.84 13.02 -20.09
CA VAL A 246 -4.08 12.27 -19.08
C VAL A 246 -2.61 12.15 -19.46
N VAL A 247 -1.73 12.50 -18.53
CA VAL A 247 -0.29 12.23 -18.62
C VAL A 247 0.09 11.24 -17.53
N VAL A 248 0.68 10.11 -17.91
CA VAL A 248 1.26 9.15 -16.97
C VAL A 248 2.76 9.05 -17.21
N GLU A 249 3.56 9.54 -16.27
CA GLU A 249 5.01 9.57 -16.43
C GLU A 249 5.80 9.09 -15.20
N GLY A 250 6.94 8.44 -15.46
CA GLY A 250 7.83 7.93 -14.43
C GLY A 250 7.19 6.89 -13.50
N SER A 251 6.10 6.25 -13.91
CA SER A 251 5.31 5.34 -13.07
C SER A 251 5.68 3.87 -13.31
N TYR A 252 5.50 3.04 -12.29
CA TYR A 252 5.85 1.61 -12.33
C TYR A 252 4.61 0.75 -12.16
N PHE A 253 4.43 -0.22 -13.06
CA PHE A 253 3.34 -1.19 -13.03
C PHE A 253 3.91 -2.60 -12.90
N ARG A 254 3.47 -3.33 -11.88
CA ARG A 254 3.86 -4.73 -11.63
C ARG A 254 2.64 -5.63 -11.63
N ASN A 255 2.65 -6.68 -12.47
CA ASN A 255 1.54 -7.65 -12.52
C ASN A 255 0.16 -7.02 -12.78
N CYS A 256 0.12 -5.87 -13.47
CA CYS A 256 -1.14 -5.19 -13.78
C CYS A 256 -1.72 -5.68 -15.11
N LYS A 257 -3.01 -5.98 -15.14
CA LYS A 257 -3.79 -6.08 -16.37
C LYS A 257 -4.26 -4.71 -16.80
N ASN A 258 -4.12 -4.42 -18.10
CA ASN A 258 -4.43 -3.14 -18.72
C ASN A 258 -3.93 -1.95 -17.89
N PRO A 259 -2.61 -1.77 -17.72
CA PRO A 259 -2.04 -0.63 -16.99
C PRO A 259 -2.72 0.71 -17.32
N HIS A 260 -3.00 0.93 -18.60
CA HIS A 260 -3.85 2.05 -19.02
C HIS A 260 -4.63 1.77 -20.31
N ILE A 261 -5.81 2.35 -20.38
CA ILE A 261 -6.76 2.24 -21.50
C ILE A 261 -7.26 3.61 -21.92
N ILE A 262 -7.62 3.70 -23.20
CA ILE A 262 -8.44 4.78 -23.75
C ILE A 262 -9.80 4.18 -24.13
N ASP A 263 -10.87 4.88 -23.77
CA ASP A 263 -12.23 4.46 -24.03
C ASP A 263 -13.09 5.70 -24.38
N ASP A 264 -14.29 5.49 -24.92
CA ASP A 264 -15.17 6.57 -25.41
C ASP A 264 -14.61 7.45 -26.56
N VAL A 265 -13.74 6.89 -27.40
CA VAL A 265 -13.30 7.54 -28.66
C VAL A 265 -14.49 7.76 -29.60
N GLY A 266 -14.64 8.97 -30.12
CA GLY A 266 -15.70 9.40 -31.01
C GLY A 266 -17.05 9.66 -30.33
N VAL A 267 -17.09 9.72 -29.00
CA VAL A 267 -18.33 9.94 -28.22
C VAL A 267 -18.47 11.39 -27.76
N GLY A 268 -17.38 12.04 -27.35
CA GLY A 268 -17.37 13.44 -26.88
C GLY A 268 -17.26 14.48 -28.00
N LEU A 269 -17.08 15.75 -27.61
CA LEU A 269 -16.67 16.82 -28.52
C LEU A 269 -15.23 16.62 -29.02
N GLU A 270 -14.40 16.04 -28.17
CA GLU A 270 -13.00 15.70 -28.41
C GLU A 270 -12.76 14.27 -27.93
N ASP A 271 -11.80 13.60 -28.57
CA ASP A 271 -11.37 12.28 -28.14
C ASP A 271 -10.54 12.41 -26.86
N PRO A 272 -10.59 11.43 -25.95
CA PRO A 272 -9.72 11.44 -24.78
C PRO A 272 -8.27 11.19 -25.17
N ASP A 273 -7.37 11.94 -24.55
CA ASP A 273 -5.94 11.86 -24.76
C ASP A 273 -5.25 11.21 -23.55
N LEU A 274 -4.26 10.35 -23.84
CA LEU A 274 -3.43 9.73 -22.82
C LEU A 274 -2.01 9.59 -23.35
N VAL A 275 -1.05 10.27 -22.70
CA VAL A 275 0.38 10.20 -23.03
C VAL A 275 1.14 9.48 -21.91
N ALA A 276 1.85 8.41 -22.28
CA ALA A 276 2.67 7.61 -21.38
C ALA A 276 4.17 7.86 -21.61
N ILE A 277 4.92 8.23 -20.59
CA ILE A 277 6.33 8.64 -20.69
C ILE A 277 7.17 7.90 -19.64
N ASP A 278 8.26 7.25 -20.05
CA ASP A 278 9.24 6.65 -19.13
C ASP A 278 8.65 5.75 -18.02
N ASN A 279 7.56 5.04 -18.32
CA ASN A 279 6.94 4.07 -17.41
C ASN A 279 7.57 2.69 -17.56
N VAL A 280 7.57 1.90 -16.48
CA VAL A 280 7.98 0.50 -16.48
C VAL A 280 6.77 -0.42 -16.33
N TYR A 281 6.70 -1.47 -17.15
CA TYR A 281 5.63 -2.48 -17.11
C TYR A 281 6.24 -3.86 -16.88
N GLU A 282 6.35 -4.26 -15.61
CA GLU A 282 6.85 -5.56 -15.19
C GLU A 282 5.70 -6.57 -15.16
N GLN A 283 5.79 -7.61 -15.99
CA GLN A 283 4.82 -8.71 -16.02
C GLN A 283 3.36 -8.28 -16.24
N CYS A 284 3.15 -7.09 -16.84
CA CYS A 284 1.83 -6.60 -17.19
C CYS A 284 1.25 -7.32 -18.41
N THR A 285 -0.07 -7.30 -18.51
CA THR A 285 -0.80 -7.82 -19.68
C THR A 285 -1.83 -6.81 -20.16
N GLY A 286 -2.33 -6.96 -21.39
CA GLY A 286 -3.37 -6.08 -21.93
C GLY A 286 -2.81 -4.75 -22.46
N SER A 287 -3.60 -3.69 -22.38
CA SER A 287 -3.31 -2.39 -22.99
C SER A 287 -2.33 -1.54 -22.19
N THR A 288 -1.41 -0.90 -22.93
CA THR A 288 -0.54 0.20 -22.50
C THR A 288 -0.55 1.29 -23.58
N THR A 289 -1.75 1.67 -24.04
CA THR A 289 -1.92 2.49 -25.25
C THR A 289 -1.76 3.98 -24.95
N THR A 290 -1.01 4.68 -25.81
CA THR A 290 -0.99 6.15 -25.86
C THR A 290 -1.88 6.65 -27.00
N HIS A 291 -2.56 7.78 -26.79
CA HIS A 291 -3.45 8.41 -27.77
C HIS A 291 -3.37 9.95 -27.69
N GLY A 292 -3.40 10.57 -28.87
CA GLY A 292 -3.46 12.03 -29.04
C GLY A 292 -2.26 12.80 -28.49
N THR A 293 -2.51 14.03 -28.04
CA THR A 293 -1.50 14.96 -27.56
C THR A 293 -1.98 15.63 -26.29
N ALA A 294 -1.63 15.02 -25.17
CA ALA A 294 -1.91 15.54 -23.85
C ALA A 294 -1.19 16.88 -23.54
N PHE A 295 -1.64 17.56 -22.49
CA PHE A 295 -0.94 18.71 -21.91
C PHE A 295 0.48 18.34 -21.44
N VAL A 296 1.32 19.35 -21.21
CA VAL A 296 2.70 19.17 -20.71
C VAL A 296 2.78 19.67 -19.28
N PRO A 297 2.84 18.78 -18.26
CA PRO A 297 2.78 19.18 -16.85
C PRO A 297 3.88 20.17 -16.45
N GLY A 298 5.09 20.03 -17.01
CA GLY A 298 6.24 20.88 -16.72
C GLY A 298 6.08 22.36 -17.12
N ASN A 299 5.05 22.69 -17.90
CA ASN A 299 4.69 24.09 -18.20
C ASN A 299 3.92 24.76 -17.05
N PHE A 300 3.39 23.98 -16.11
CA PHE A 300 2.51 24.45 -15.04
C PHE A 300 3.18 24.44 -13.67
N TYR A 301 3.92 23.37 -13.35
CA TYR A 301 4.63 23.23 -12.07
C TYR A 301 5.91 22.39 -12.24
N ALA A 302 6.84 22.57 -11.31
CA ALA A 302 8.09 21.81 -11.28
C ALA A 302 7.91 20.46 -10.58
N TYR A 303 8.60 19.44 -11.07
CA TYR A 303 8.65 18.10 -10.47
C TYR A 303 9.95 17.39 -10.86
N THR A 304 10.22 16.25 -10.22
CA THR A 304 11.37 15.40 -10.49
C THR A 304 10.92 13.96 -10.71
N ILE A 305 11.57 13.27 -11.64
CA ILE A 305 11.37 11.85 -11.90
C ILE A 305 12.63 11.10 -11.43
N PRO A 306 12.54 10.23 -10.41
CA PRO A 306 13.64 9.31 -10.08
C PRO A 306 13.80 8.27 -11.19
N PRO A 307 14.88 7.48 -11.21
CA PRO A 307 14.92 6.32 -12.09
C PRO A 307 13.68 5.44 -11.88
N THR A 308 12.90 5.22 -12.94
CA THR A 308 11.61 4.50 -12.82
C THR A 308 11.73 3.14 -12.13
N PRO A 309 12.80 2.34 -12.31
CA PRO A 309 12.99 1.10 -11.55
C PRO A 309 13.06 1.25 -10.02
N ASP A 310 13.41 2.43 -9.51
CA ASP A 310 13.50 2.71 -8.07
C ASP A 310 12.13 3.10 -7.46
N VAL A 311 11.13 3.39 -8.30
CA VAL A 311 9.79 3.85 -7.87
C VAL A 311 9.09 2.88 -6.92
N PRO A 312 9.11 1.55 -7.10
CA PRO A 312 8.51 0.64 -6.12
C PRO A 312 9.08 0.83 -4.71
N ALA A 313 10.40 0.97 -4.57
CA ALA A 313 11.03 1.14 -3.27
C ALA A 313 10.73 2.50 -2.65
N LEU A 314 10.80 3.55 -3.45
CA LEU A 314 10.42 4.90 -3.05
C LEU A 314 8.97 4.95 -2.55
N VAL A 315 8.03 4.46 -3.36
CA VAL A 315 6.60 4.58 -3.11
C VAL A 315 6.14 3.65 -1.99
N MET A 316 6.59 2.40 -1.93
CA MET A 316 6.22 1.51 -0.82
C MET A 316 6.69 2.08 0.52
N ASN A 317 7.80 2.82 0.56
CA ASN A 317 8.35 3.37 1.79
C ASN A 317 7.66 4.67 2.24
N GLU A 318 7.13 5.45 1.30
CA GLU A 318 6.58 6.79 1.57
C GLU A 318 5.04 6.83 1.53
N ALA A 319 4.39 5.90 0.82
CA ALA A 319 2.95 5.97 0.60
C ALA A 319 2.14 5.40 1.77
N GLY A 320 1.24 6.23 2.29
CA GLY A 320 0.39 5.91 3.43
C GLY A 320 0.73 6.77 4.66
N PRO A 321 0.01 6.57 5.78
CA PRO A 321 0.35 7.22 7.03
C PRO A 321 1.73 6.80 7.53
N PHE A 322 2.47 7.74 8.10
CA PHE A 322 3.79 7.53 8.67
C PHE A 322 3.80 7.81 10.17
N ASN A 323 4.74 7.17 10.88
CA ASN A 323 4.94 7.43 12.29
C ASN A 323 5.70 8.76 12.49
N SER A 324 5.01 9.75 13.06
CA SER A 324 5.56 11.10 13.26
C SER A 324 6.44 11.26 14.51
N ILE A 325 6.60 10.22 15.34
CA ILE A 325 7.18 10.35 16.70
C ILE A 325 8.47 9.54 16.88
N LEU A 326 8.66 8.41 16.18
CA LEU A 326 9.94 7.71 15.97
C LEU A 326 9.69 6.52 15.01
N ASN A 327 10.50 6.36 13.95
CA ASN A 327 10.49 5.17 13.10
C ASN A 327 11.85 4.45 13.17
N PHE A 328 11.87 3.18 13.54
CA PHE A 328 13.00 2.27 13.55
C PHE A 328 13.03 1.56 12.20
N ASN A 329 14.17 1.67 11.50
CA ASN A 329 14.36 0.89 10.29
C ASN A 329 14.11 -0.61 10.55
N PRO A 330 13.58 -1.33 9.55
CA PRO A 330 13.45 -2.76 9.64
C PRO A 330 14.83 -3.41 9.77
N VAL A 331 14.86 -4.66 10.20
CA VAL A 331 16.07 -5.46 10.37
C VAL A 331 15.91 -6.71 9.52
N ALA A 332 16.60 -6.72 8.39
CA ALA A 332 16.65 -7.85 7.49
C ALA A 332 17.58 -8.94 8.03
N VAL A 333 17.12 -10.18 8.00
CA VAL A 333 17.83 -11.40 8.34
C VAL A 333 18.15 -12.12 7.05
N ASN A 334 19.44 -12.36 6.79
CA ASN A 334 19.83 -13.05 5.57
C ASN A 334 19.31 -14.49 5.52
N ASP A 335 18.85 -14.91 4.35
CA ASP A 335 18.33 -16.25 4.08
C ASP A 335 19.29 -17.11 3.28
N THR A 336 19.07 -18.43 3.34
CA THR A 336 19.74 -19.38 2.47
C THR A 336 18.76 -20.37 1.86
N VAL A 337 19.09 -20.89 0.68
CA VAL A 337 18.35 -21.92 -0.04
C VAL A 337 19.33 -23.01 -0.46
N ASP A 338 19.02 -24.27 -0.12
CA ASP A 338 19.68 -25.43 -0.75
C ASP A 338 18.96 -25.76 -2.07
N TYR A 339 19.68 -25.65 -3.19
CA TYR A 339 19.19 -25.99 -4.52
C TYR A 339 19.96 -27.19 -5.12
N SER A 340 20.69 -27.95 -4.30
CA SER A 340 21.54 -29.05 -4.78
C SER A 340 20.80 -30.19 -5.48
N SER A 341 19.52 -30.39 -5.17
CA SER A 341 18.62 -31.31 -5.88
C SER A 341 17.46 -30.62 -6.60
N GLY A 342 17.49 -29.28 -6.70
CA GLY A 342 16.38 -28.48 -7.21
C GLY A 342 16.18 -28.59 -8.73
N VAL A 343 14.91 -28.53 -9.16
CA VAL A 343 14.53 -28.44 -10.57
C VAL A 343 13.47 -27.35 -10.73
N GLY A 344 13.77 -26.31 -11.52
CA GLY A 344 12.83 -25.24 -11.84
C GLY A 344 13.06 -23.97 -10.99
N ALA A 345 12.01 -23.18 -10.82
CA ALA A 345 12.07 -21.95 -10.05
C ALA A 345 11.97 -22.23 -8.54
N VAL A 346 12.61 -21.39 -7.73
CA VAL A 346 12.54 -21.44 -6.27
C VAL A 346 11.78 -20.23 -5.74
N ASN A 347 10.94 -20.46 -4.74
CA ASN A 347 10.27 -19.38 -4.03
C ASN A 347 10.93 -19.15 -2.67
N VAL A 348 11.22 -17.89 -2.35
CA VAL A 348 11.88 -17.46 -1.11
C VAL A 348 11.00 -16.42 -0.43
N TYR A 349 10.63 -16.70 0.82
CA TYR A 349 9.82 -15.85 1.68
C TYR A 349 10.74 -15.06 2.63
N ALA A 350 11.59 -14.22 2.05
CA ALA A 350 12.70 -13.60 2.76
C ALA A 350 12.24 -12.67 3.90
N ALA A 351 11.07 -12.03 3.77
CA ALA A 351 10.54 -11.16 4.80
C ALA A 351 9.96 -11.89 6.03
N ASP A 352 9.79 -13.22 6.00
CA ASP A 352 9.06 -13.95 7.06
C ASP A 352 9.83 -14.02 8.39
N ASN A 353 11.16 -13.88 8.37
CA ASN A 353 12.04 -13.88 9.55
C ASN A 353 12.61 -12.49 9.88
N ASP A 354 12.25 -11.48 9.10
CA ASP A 354 12.65 -10.09 9.27
C ASP A 354 11.86 -9.42 10.40
N LEU A 355 12.39 -8.34 10.98
CA LEU A 355 11.80 -7.66 12.13
C LEU A 355 11.64 -6.16 11.88
N ASP A 356 10.55 -5.59 12.39
CA ASP A 356 10.37 -4.14 12.53
C ASP A 356 10.22 -3.81 14.03
N GLY A 357 10.96 -2.80 14.50
CA GLY A 357 10.93 -2.35 15.88
C GLY A 357 9.63 -1.64 16.27
N ASP A 358 8.96 -1.01 15.29
CA ASP A 358 7.66 -0.35 15.49
C ASP A 358 6.49 -1.28 15.17
N GLY A 359 6.76 -2.35 14.44
CA GLY A 359 5.74 -3.23 13.89
C GLY A 359 5.07 -2.62 12.66
N GLY A 360 4.51 -3.46 11.81
CA GLY A 360 3.95 -3.03 10.52
C GLY A 360 4.14 -4.09 9.45
N ASP A 361 3.70 -3.76 8.24
CA ASP A 361 3.87 -4.62 7.07
C ASP A 361 5.28 -4.46 6.50
N LEU A 362 6.11 -5.50 6.60
CA LEU A 362 7.42 -5.54 5.95
C LEU A 362 7.29 -5.96 4.49
N ARG A 363 7.89 -5.17 3.57
CA ARG A 363 7.79 -5.38 2.12
C ARG A 363 9.14 -5.46 1.43
N ILE A 364 9.30 -6.47 0.58
CA ILE A 364 10.41 -6.62 -0.37
C ILE A 364 10.13 -5.68 -1.55
N ALA A 365 10.80 -4.53 -1.56
CA ALA A 365 10.56 -3.49 -2.54
C ALA A 365 11.17 -3.80 -3.92
N GLN A 366 12.43 -4.22 -3.93
CA GLN A 366 13.22 -4.43 -5.14
C GLN A 366 14.39 -5.40 -4.86
N ILE A 367 14.90 -6.05 -5.92
CA ILE A 367 16.21 -6.68 -5.86
C ILE A 367 17.26 -5.65 -6.22
N VAL A 368 18.32 -5.55 -5.43
CA VAL A 368 19.31 -4.46 -5.49
C VAL A 368 20.63 -4.87 -6.16
N ASN A 369 20.70 -6.11 -6.66
CA ASN A 369 21.83 -6.62 -7.44
C ASN A 369 21.36 -7.31 -8.74
N ASP A 370 22.31 -7.70 -9.59
CA ASP A 370 22.06 -8.47 -10.82
C ASP A 370 22.51 -9.92 -10.60
N PRO A 371 21.66 -10.79 -10.03
CA PRO A 371 22.00 -12.19 -9.79
C PRO A 371 22.10 -12.97 -11.11
N PRO A 372 22.87 -14.08 -11.16
CA PRO A 372 23.09 -14.82 -12.41
C PRO A 372 21.82 -15.39 -13.05
N GLY A 373 20.87 -15.87 -12.24
CA GLY A 373 19.56 -16.34 -12.68
C GLY A 373 18.51 -15.23 -12.74
N GLY A 374 17.36 -15.53 -13.35
CA GLY A 374 16.24 -14.58 -13.37
C GLY A 374 15.63 -14.43 -11.97
N VAL A 375 15.16 -13.24 -11.62
CA VAL A 375 14.43 -13.00 -10.36
C VAL A 375 13.18 -12.20 -10.63
N SER A 376 12.14 -12.49 -9.86
CA SER A 376 10.94 -11.66 -9.80
C SER A 376 10.44 -11.54 -8.37
N ILE A 377 9.81 -10.42 -8.03
CA ILE A 377 9.06 -10.26 -6.79
C ILE A 377 7.57 -10.39 -7.12
N LYS A 378 6.86 -11.20 -6.35
CA LYS A 378 5.40 -11.33 -6.45
C LYS A 378 4.79 -11.56 -5.08
N GLN A 379 3.80 -10.76 -4.68
CA GLN A 379 3.10 -10.91 -3.39
C GLN A 379 4.08 -11.01 -2.21
N ASN A 380 5.02 -10.07 -2.13
CA ASN A 380 6.07 -10.04 -1.11
C ASN A 380 7.00 -11.28 -1.07
N ARG A 381 7.09 -12.02 -2.19
CA ARG A 381 7.90 -13.24 -2.31
C ARG A 381 8.87 -13.12 -3.46
N ILE A 382 10.10 -13.54 -3.24
CA ILE A 382 11.13 -13.64 -4.28
C ILE A 382 10.95 -14.98 -4.99
N THR A 383 10.85 -14.96 -6.33
CA THR A 383 10.95 -16.18 -7.15
C THR A 383 12.25 -16.12 -7.94
N TYR A 384 13.13 -17.09 -7.72
CA TYR A 384 14.41 -17.23 -8.40
C TYR A 384 14.34 -18.29 -9.50
N PHE A 385 14.94 -18.01 -10.66
CA PHE A 385 15.02 -18.89 -11.83
C PHE A 385 16.49 -19.22 -12.11
N PRO A 386 17.03 -20.29 -11.49
CA PRO A 386 18.40 -20.74 -11.68
C PRO A 386 18.77 -21.01 -13.15
N ILE A 387 20.01 -20.70 -13.54
CA ILE A 387 20.54 -21.16 -14.81
C ILE A 387 20.78 -22.67 -14.72
N PHE A 388 20.32 -23.42 -15.74
CA PHE A 388 20.51 -24.87 -15.79
C PHE A 388 22.01 -25.25 -15.76
N GLY A 389 22.38 -26.13 -14.83
CA GLY A 389 23.76 -26.60 -14.66
C GLY A 389 24.67 -25.66 -13.86
N SER A 390 24.10 -24.69 -13.15
CA SER A 390 24.85 -23.83 -12.20
C SER A 390 25.49 -24.65 -11.09
N THR A 391 26.62 -24.15 -10.58
CA THR A 391 27.40 -24.71 -9.46
C THR A 391 27.83 -23.57 -8.56
N GLY A 392 28.22 -23.85 -7.31
CA GLY A 392 28.62 -22.83 -6.34
C GLY A 392 27.45 -22.15 -5.62
N ILE A 393 27.50 -20.83 -5.52
CA ILE A 393 26.55 -20.00 -4.77
C ILE A 393 26.11 -18.81 -5.61
N ASP A 394 24.80 -18.60 -5.72
CA ASP A 394 24.24 -17.32 -6.20
C ASP A 394 23.81 -16.45 -5.03
N THR A 395 23.83 -15.14 -5.23
CA THR A 395 23.44 -14.15 -4.22
C THR A 395 22.37 -13.25 -4.79
N ILE A 396 21.25 -13.13 -4.10
CA ILE A 396 20.18 -12.18 -4.38
C ILE A 396 20.16 -11.20 -3.21
N MET A 397 20.38 -9.92 -3.47
CA MET A 397 20.21 -8.87 -2.47
C MET A 397 18.86 -8.20 -2.70
N TYR A 398 18.15 -7.87 -1.63
CA TYR A 398 16.86 -7.19 -1.72
C TYR A 398 16.77 -6.02 -0.75
N SER A 399 15.95 -5.03 -1.10
CA SER A 399 15.57 -3.95 -0.20
C SER A 399 14.29 -4.32 0.54
N LEU A 400 14.30 -4.19 1.86
CA LEU A 400 13.17 -4.38 2.74
C LEU A 400 12.70 -3.01 3.27
N VAL A 401 11.40 -2.74 3.23
CA VAL A 401 10.80 -1.50 3.72
C VAL A 401 9.70 -1.79 4.74
N ASP A 402 9.48 -0.89 5.69
CA ASP A 402 8.45 -0.98 6.74
C ASP A 402 7.15 -0.23 6.40
N THR A 403 7.09 0.40 5.23
CA THR A 403 5.97 1.26 4.77
C THR A 403 5.71 2.51 5.64
N GLN A 404 6.67 2.88 6.48
CA GLN A 404 6.64 4.03 7.39
C GLN A 404 7.90 4.92 7.25
N GLY A 405 8.71 4.67 6.23
CA GLY A 405 9.90 5.45 5.89
C GLY A 405 11.23 4.75 6.18
N GLY A 406 11.23 3.56 6.80
CA GLY A 406 12.42 2.80 7.15
C GLY A 406 12.79 1.75 6.12
N VAL A 407 14.10 1.61 5.90
CA VAL A 407 14.67 0.70 4.91
C VAL A 407 15.85 -0.08 5.50
N ASP A 408 15.96 -1.35 5.13
CA ASP A 408 17.16 -2.18 5.30
C ASP A 408 17.39 -3.07 4.07
N THR A 409 18.53 -3.75 4.02
CA THR A 409 18.87 -4.66 2.92
C THR A 409 19.13 -6.07 3.43
N GLY A 410 18.41 -7.04 2.88
CA GLY A 410 18.63 -8.46 3.13
C GLY A 410 19.35 -9.15 1.97
N MET A 411 19.78 -10.38 2.23
CA MET A 411 20.48 -11.22 1.26
C MET A 411 19.95 -12.65 1.31
N VAL A 412 19.71 -13.23 0.14
CA VAL A 412 19.41 -14.65 -0.05
C VAL A 412 20.60 -15.33 -0.76
N LEU A 413 21.12 -16.42 -0.17
CA LEU A 413 22.18 -17.25 -0.76
C LEU A 413 21.61 -18.56 -1.31
N ILE A 414 21.81 -18.84 -2.60
CA ILE A 414 21.36 -20.07 -3.26
C ILE A 414 22.55 -21.02 -3.46
N PHE A 415 22.54 -22.18 -2.82
CA PHE A 415 23.64 -23.17 -2.88
C PHE A 415 23.32 -24.30 -3.86
N TYR A 416 24.24 -24.58 -4.80
CA TYR A 416 24.06 -25.66 -5.80
C TYR A 416 24.76 -26.96 -5.45
N ASP A 417 25.76 -26.92 -4.56
CA ASP A 417 26.67 -28.06 -4.31
C ASP A 417 26.56 -28.63 -2.89
N GLY A 418 25.51 -28.25 -2.13
CA GLY A 418 25.16 -28.87 -0.85
C GLY A 418 26.14 -28.64 0.31
N VAL A 419 27.05 -27.66 0.22
CA VAL A 419 27.98 -27.34 1.31
C VAL A 419 27.64 -25.97 1.90
N ASN A 420 27.03 -25.98 3.09
CA ASN A 420 26.64 -24.84 3.95
C ASN A 420 25.29 -24.14 3.65
N ALA A 421 24.26 -24.82 3.15
CA ALA A 421 22.90 -24.32 3.30
C ALA A 421 22.44 -24.57 4.75
N THR A 422 22.25 -23.51 5.54
CA THR A 422 21.53 -23.61 6.81
C THR A 422 20.05 -23.50 6.50
N GLU A 423 19.39 -24.66 6.45
CA GLU A 423 17.95 -24.86 6.27
C GLU A 423 17.36 -24.37 4.93
N GLU A 424 17.04 -25.36 4.11
CA GLU A 424 16.12 -25.30 2.99
C GLU A 424 14.73 -24.86 3.48
N LEU A 425 14.30 -23.62 3.17
CA LEU A 425 12.90 -23.20 3.27
C LEU A 425 12.13 -23.57 1.99
N GLU A 426 12.10 -24.87 1.66
CA GLU A 426 10.81 -25.38 1.24
C GLU A 426 9.94 -25.46 2.50
N LYS A 427 8.71 -24.97 2.40
CA LYS A 427 7.75 -24.80 3.52
C LYS A 427 7.23 -26.16 4.05
N THR A 428 8.10 -27.12 4.31
CA THR A 428 7.72 -28.49 4.68
C THR A 428 8.07 -28.85 6.12
N ASP A 429 8.89 -28.06 6.82
CA ASP A 429 9.45 -28.42 8.13
C ASP A 429 9.28 -27.39 9.28
N ALA A 430 8.74 -26.20 9.02
CA ALA A 430 8.51 -25.16 10.04
C ALA A 430 7.06 -25.13 10.58
N LEU A 431 6.89 -24.69 11.84
CA LEU A 431 5.58 -24.41 12.44
C LEU A 431 5.09 -23.04 11.94
N GLY A 432 4.04 -23.01 11.11
CA GLY A 432 3.40 -21.77 10.68
C GLY A 432 2.45 -21.22 11.74
N VAL A 433 2.46 -19.91 11.96
CA VAL A 433 1.56 -19.20 12.89
C VAL A 433 1.00 -17.97 12.19
N PHE A 434 -0.29 -17.97 11.84
CA PHE A 434 -0.89 -16.89 11.05
C PHE A 434 -2.38 -16.65 11.37
N PRO A 435 -2.81 -15.41 11.62
CA PRO A 435 -2.00 -14.18 11.68
C PRO A 435 -1.07 -14.15 12.91
N ASN A 436 0.05 -13.44 12.76
CA ASN A 436 1.02 -13.14 13.81
C ASN A 436 1.58 -11.73 13.55
N PRO A 437 1.15 -10.69 14.29
CA PRO A 437 0.43 -10.74 15.56
C PRO A 437 -1.00 -11.27 15.49
N ALA A 438 -1.45 -11.90 16.57
CA ALA A 438 -2.78 -12.48 16.71
C ALA A 438 -3.69 -11.60 17.58
N LEU A 439 -4.86 -11.25 17.04
CA LEU A 439 -5.91 -10.52 17.75
C LEU A 439 -6.76 -11.49 18.59
N GLU A 440 -7.73 -12.17 17.97
CA GLU A 440 -8.61 -13.12 18.67
C GLU A 440 -8.30 -14.59 18.44
N THR A 441 -7.76 -14.91 17.25
CA THR A 441 -7.37 -16.26 16.85
C THR A 441 -6.12 -16.22 15.96
N THR A 442 -5.35 -17.30 15.99
CA THR A 442 -4.26 -17.58 15.05
C THR A 442 -4.34 -19.03 14.58
N THR A 443 -3.90 -19.29 13.36
CA THR A 443 -3.83 -20.63 12.77
C THR A 443 -2.42 -21.17 12.92
N LEU A 444 -2.32 -22.39 13.44
CA LEU A 444 -1.08 -23.15 13.53
C LEU A 444 -1.06 -24.17 12.41
N GLN A 445 -0.11 -24.04 11.50
CA GLN A 445 0.14 -25.02 10.46
C GLN A 445 1.32 -25.89 10.85
N LEU A 446 1.07 -27.14 11.22
CA LEU A 446 2.14 -28.10 11.43
C LEU A 446 2.68 -28.59 10.08
N PRO A 447 4.01 -28.83 10.00
CA PRO A 447 4.64 -29.39 8.82
C PRO A 447 4.31 -30.87 8.62
N ALA A 448 4.65 -31.40 7.44
CA ALA A 448 4.46 -32.81 7.11
C ALA A 448 5.27 -33.70 8.08
N GLY A 449 4.63 -34.76 8.58
CA GLY A 449 5.21 -35.66 9.59
C GLY A 449 4.85 -35.33 11.04
N PHE A 450 4.20 -34.19 11.31
CA PHE A 450 3.52 -33.95 12.59
C PHE A 450 2.09 -34.48 12.53
N GLY A 451 1.83 -35.60 13.21
CA GLY A 451 0.53 -36.27 13.19
C GLY A 451 -0.45 -35.80 14.27
N PRO A 452 -1.65 -36.42 14.35
CA PRO A 452 -2.63 -36.19 15.42
C PRO A 452 -2.10 -36.47 16.84
N SER A 453 -0.96 -37.16 16.97
CA SER A 453 -0.25 -37.41 18.22
C SER A 453 0.68 -36.28 18.68
N SER A 454 0.90 -35.27 17.82
CA SER A 454 1.79 -34.14 18.09
C SER A 454 1.33 -33.36 19.30
N ARG A 455 2.25 -33.04 20.20
CA ARG A 455 1.98 -32.22 21.39
C ARG A 455 2.27 -30.78 21.08
N ILE A 456 1.22 -29.96 21.02
CA ILE A 456 1.31 -28.50 20.94
C ILE A 456 1.27 -27.90 22.35
N ARG A 457 2.15 -26.94 22.61
CA ARG A 457 2.27 -26.20 23.87
C ARG A 457 2.40 -24.71 23.60
N LEU A 458 1.96 -23.90 24.54
CA LEU A 458 2.09 -22.45 24.51
C LEU A 458 2.80 -22.00 25.78
N PHE A 459 3.81 -21.15 25.65
CA PHE A 459 4.57 -20.58 26.77
C PHE A 459 4.46 -19.06 26.73
N ASN A 460 4.41 -18.42 27.89
CA ASN A 460 4.56 -16.97 27.97
C ASN A 460 6.04 -16.54 27.91
N SER A 461 6.31 -15.24 27.87
CA SER A 461 7.66 -14.66 27.86
C SER A 461 8.53 -15.03 29.07
N ALA A 462 7.93 -15.47 30.18
CA ALA A 462 8.64 -15.96 31.36
C ALA A 462 8.93 -17.48 31.30
N GLY A 463 8.57 -18.16 30.21
CA GLY A 463 8.76 -19.60 30.01
C GLY A 463 7.74 -20.48 30.73
N ALA A 464 6.65 -19.91 31.29
CA ALA A 464 5.59 -20.68 31.92
C ALA A 464 4.60 -21.23 30.87
N GLU A 465 4.31 -22.53 30.94
CA GLU A 465 3.35 -23.19 30.04
C GLU A 465 1.91 -22.77 30.37
N LEU A 466 1.14 -22.40 29.34
CA LEU A 466 -0.26 -22.00 29.43
C LEU A 466 -1.19 -23.12 28.96
N PRO A 467 -2.36 -23.30 29.60
CA PRO A 467 -3.30 -24.34 29.22
C PRO A 467 -3.98 -24.04 27.88
N LEU A 468 -4.00 -25.03 26.99
CA LEU A 468 -4.63 -24.95 25.67
C LEU A 468 -6.06 -25.51 25.60
N ALA A 469 -6.57 -26.06 26.70
CA ALA A 469 -7.92 -26.63 26.77
C ALA A 469 -8.98 -25.57 26.43
N GLY A 470 -9.82 -25.85 25.42
CA GLY A 470 -10.85 -24.93 24.93
C GLY A 470 -10.32 -23.76 24.09
N ARG A 471 -9.01 -23.65 23.89
CA ARG A 471 -8.36 -22.64 23.04
C ARG A 471 -7.82 -23.21 21.74
N LEU A 472 -7.35 -24.45 21.73
CA LEU A 472 -6.82 -25.11 20.54
C LEU A 472 -7.83 -26.09 19.95
N GLN A 473 -8.14 -25.95 18.67
CA GLN A 473 -9.05 -26.83 17.92
C GLN A 473 -8.37 -27.35 16.65
N ALA A 474 -8.37 -28.66 16.46
CA ALA A 474 -7.84 -29.27 15.23
C ALA A 474 -8.85 -29.07 14.07
N GLN A 475 -8.34 -28.68 12.90
CA GLN A 475 -9.15 -28.42 11.70
C GLN A 475 -8.95 -29.51 10.61
N GLY A 476 -7.93 -30.36 10.75
CA GLY A 476 -7.55 -31.37 9.75
C GLY A 476 -6.19 -31.06 9.12
N ASP A 477 -5.55 -32.04 8.48
CA ASP A 477 -4.32 -31.86 7.68
C ASP A 477 -3.18 -31.06 8.35
N GLY A 478 -2.97 -31.28 9.66
CA GLY A 478 -1.92 -30.59 10.43
C GLY A 478 -2.27 -29.15 10.82
N VAL A 479 -3.50 -28.69 10.56
CA VAL A 479 -3.98 -27.34 10.87
C VAL A 479 -4.70 -27.32 12.21
N TYR A 480 -4.38 -26.31 13.02
CA TYR A 480 -5.04 -26.03 14.28
C TYR A 480 -5.43 -24.56 14.37
N GLN A 481 -6.58 -24.27 14.95
CA GLN A 481 -6.98 -22.92 15.30
C GLN A 481 -6.72 -22.69 16.78
N LEU A 482 -5.93 -21.68 17.12
CA LEU A 482 -5.62 -21.25 18.47
C LEU A 482 -6.36 -19.95 18.79
N ARG A 483 -7.26 -19.97 19.77
CA ARG A 483 -7.94 -18.78 20.29
C ARG A 483 -7.06 -18.04 21.29
N THR A 484 -6.60 -16.86 20.90
CA THR A 484 -5.75 -15.96 21.69
C THR A 484 -6.55 -15.04 22.60
N LEU A 485 -7.84 -14.80 22.29
CA LEU A 485 -8.71 -13.91 23.07
C LEU A 485 -8.65 -14.15 24.60
N GLY A 486 -8.41 -13.09 25.36
CA GLY A 486 -8.28 -13.12 26.81
C GLY A 486 -6.90 -13.53 27.34
N LEU A 487 -5.91 -13.73 26.47
CA LEU A 487 -4.49 -13.72 26.85
C LEU A 487 -3.96 -12.26 26.83
N PRO A 488 -3.13 -11.84 27.80
CA PRO A 488 -2.51 -10.52 27.76
C PRO A 488 -1.71 -10.26 26.47
N ALA A 489 -1.66 -9.01 26.02
CA ALA A 489 -0.76 -8.62 24.95
C ALA A 489 0.70 -8.91 25.32
N GLY A 490 1.50 -9.29 24.32
CA GLY A 490 2.92 -9.60 24.47
C GLY A 490 3.38 -10.83 23.70
N ALA A 491 4.63 -11.21 23.92
CA ALA A 491 5.27 -12.34 23.25
C ALA A 491 5.04 -13.66 23.96
N TYR A 492 4.73 -14.68 23.16
CA TYR A 492 4.51 -16.07 23.53
C TYR A 492 5.35 -16.97 22.63
N TRP A 493 5.51 -18.23 23.04
CA TRP A 493 6.20 -19.25 22.26
C TRP A 493 5.30 -20.46 22.11
N ILE A 494 5.03 -20.84 20.88
CA ILE A 494 4.36 -22.10 20.58
C ILE A 494 5.45 -23.14 20.35
N SER A 495 5.26 -24.34 20.89
CA SER A 495 6.09 -25.50 20.57
C SER A 495 5.25 -26.68 20.13
N ALA A 496 5.62 -27.32 19.04
CA ALA A 496 5.04 -28.56 18.56
C ALA A 496 6.07 -29.68 18.66
N ARG A 497 5.70 -30.82 19.24
CA ARG A 497 6.61 -31.98 19.38
C ARG A 497 5.94 -33.27 18.91
N ASP A 498 6.63 -34.02 18.07
CA ASP A 498 6.25 -35.39 17.70
C ASP A 498 7.49 -36.30 17.80
N GLY A 499 7.48 -37.23 18.77
CA GLY A 499 8.65 -38.05 19.12
C GLY A 499 9.86 -37.21 19.58
N GLU A 500 10.98 -37.34 18.85
CA GLU A 500 12.22 -36.58 19.08
C GLU A 500 12.27 -35.23 18.35
N ARG A 501 11.34 -35.00 17.41
CA ARG A 501 11.27 -33.79 16.61
C ARG A 501 10.50 -32.71 17.37
N GLN A 502 11.09 -31.52 17.50
CA GLN A 502 10.48 -30.38 18.19
C GLN A 502 10.66 -29.11 17.35
N LEU A 503 9.58 -28.37 17.18
CA LEU A 503 9.55 -27.06 16.54
C LEU A 503 9.08 -26.03 17.55
N SER A 504 9.46 -24.79 17.31
CA SER A 504 8.96 -23.64 18.05
C SER A 504 8.81 -22.42 17.15
N HIS A 505 7.81 -21.59 17.45
CA HIS A 505 7.56 -20.35 16.73
C HIS A 505 7.05 -19.29 17.71
N GLN A 506 7.47 -18.04 17.54
CA GLN A 506 7.02 -16.94 18.41
C GLN A 506 5.62 -16.50 18.00
N LEU A 507 4.75 -16.25 18.98
CA LEU A 507 3.42 -15.69 18.77
C LEU A 507 3.35 -14.34 19.49
N ILE A 508 3.02 -13.29 18.77
CA ILE A 508 2.72 -11.97 19.34
C ILE A 508 1.21 -11.84 19.47
N ILE A 509 0.73 -11.39 20.63
CA ILE A 509 -0.68 -11.07 20.87
C ILE A 509 -0.78 -9.55 21.10
N THR A 510 -1.67 -8.87 20.38
CA THR A 510 -1.79 -7.39 20.37
C THR A 510 -3.13 -6.86 20.88
N GLN A 511 -3.88 -7.69 21.62
CA GLN A 511 -5.21 -7.38 22.17
C GLN A 511 -5.39 -6.01 22.82
#